data_AF-A0A919DUA8-F1
#
_entry.id   AF-A0A919DUA8-F1
#
_cell.length_a   1.000
_cell.length_b   1.000
_cell.length_c   1.000
_cell.angle_alpha   90.00
_cell.angle_beta   90.00
_cell.angle_gamma   90.00
#
_symmetry.space_group_name_H-M   'P 1'
#
loop_
_entity.id
_entity.type
_entity.pdbx_description
1 polymer ?
#
loop_
_entity_poly.entity_id
_entity_poly.type
_entity_poly.pdbx_seq_one_letter_code
_entity_poly.pdbx_strand_id
1 'polypeptide(L)' 'MPSQDDALQQAHTDYQQHMRTCRQCHADTVPCAVAKHLLRLYNNARRSAPRTD' A
#
# COMPACT_ATOMS: atom_id res chain seq x y z
N MET A 1 -7.52 13.14 -13.51
CA MET A 1 -7.76 12.26 -12.34
C MET A 1 -7.03 10.96 -12.64
N PRO A 2 -6.08 10.51 -11.81
CA PRO A 2 -5.50 9.17 -12.00
C PRO A 2 -6.62 8.15 -12.00
N SER A 3 -6.52 7.13 -12.86
CA SER A 3 -7.49 6.05 -12.88
C SER A 3 -7.43 5.32 -11.55
N GLN A 4 -8.49 4.63 -11.18
CA GLN A 4 -8.55 3.92 -9.91
C GLN A 4 -7.49 2.82 -9.81
N ASP A 5 -7.17 2.18 -10.95
CA ASP A 5 -6.05 1.27 -11.10
C ASP A 5 -4.69 1.93 -10.87
N ASP A 6 -4.51 3.18 -11.33
CA ASP A 6 -3.27 3.94 -11.10
C ASP A 6 -3.10 4.23 -9.60
N ALA A 7 -4.18 4.59 -8.90
CA ALA A 7 -4.16 4.82 -7.46
C ALA A 7 -3.86 3.54 -6.67
N LEU A 8 -4.37 2.39 -7.14
CA LEU A 8 -4.08 1.09 -6.55
C LEU A 8 -2.61 0.69 -6.75
N GLN A 9 -2.10 0.84 -7.97
CA GLN A 9 -0.72 0.52 -8.31
C GLN A 9 0.28 1.41 -7.55
N GLN A 10 -0.04 2.70 -7.43
CA GLN A 10 0.77 3.64 -6.66
C GLN A 10 0.81 3.24 -5.18
N ALA A 11 -0.35 3.00 -4.56
CA ALA A 11 -0.41 2.63 -3.14
C ALA A 11 0.30 1.29 -2.85
N HIS A 12 0.26 0.35 -3.80
CA HIS A 12 1.02 -0.90 -3.72
C HIS A 12 2.53 -0.65 -3.79
N THR A 13 2.97 0.17 -4.75
CA THR A 13 4.39 0.54 -4.92
C THR A 13 4.94 1.24 -3.69
N ASP A 14 4.20 2.21 -3.13
CA ASP A 14 4.59 2.94 -1.92
C ASP A 14 4.76 2.00 -0.72
N TYR A 15 3.82 1.06 -0.55
CA TYR A 15 3.89 0.04 0.50
C TYR A 15 5.14 -0.84 0.35
N GLN A 16 5.39 -1.36 -0.86
CA GLN A 16 6.55 -2.22 -1.11
C GLN A 16 7.88 -1.48 -0.95
N GLN A 17 7.97 -0.23 -1.41
CA GLN A 17 9.15 0.60 -1.22
C GLN A 17 9.40 0.87 0.26
N HIS A 18 8.35 1.13 1.05
CA HIS A 18 8.48 1.32 2.48
C HIS A 18 8.99 0.06 3.20
N MET A 19 8.48 -1.13 2.85
CA MET A 19 8.96 -2.40 3.40
C MET A 19 10.47 -2.61 3.18
N ARG A 20 11.01 -2.15 2.05
CA ARG A 20 12.43 -2.30 1.70
C ARG A 20 13.33 -1.23 2.33
N THR A 21 12.81 -0.03 2.55
CA THR A 21 13.60 1.14 2.98
C THR A 21 13.50 1.43 4.47
N CYS A 22 12.40 1.04 5.12
CA CYS A 22 12.20 1.26 6.54
C CYS A 22 13.01 0.24 7.36
N ARG A 23 13.98 0.73 8.15
CA ARG A 23 14.80 -0.12 9.04
C ARG A 23 13.96 -0.98 9.98
N GLN A 24 12.90 -0.42 10.57
CA GLN A 24 12.03 -1.17 11.49
C GLN A 24 11.29 -2.29 10.74
N CYS A 25 10.65 -1.98 9.60
CA CYS A 25 9.94 -3.01 8.84
C CYS A 25 10.87 -4.06 8.21
N HIS A 26 12.14 -3.71 7.97
CA HIS A 26 13.14 -4.64 7.47
C HIS A 26 13.72 -5.53 8.57
N ALA A 27 13.84 -5.01 9.80
CA ALA A 27 14.45 -5.73 10.92
C ALA A 27 13.44 -6.53 11.76
N ASP A 28 12.18 -6.11 11.80
CA ASP A 28 11.14 -6.69 12.64
C ASP A 28 10.04 -7.40 11.83
N THR A 29 9.37 -8.34 12.49
CA THR A 29 8.15 -8.98 11.98
C THR A 29 6.89 -8.11 12.15
N VAL A 30 7.00 -6.97 12.84
CA VAL A 30 5.88 -6.07 13.13
C VAL A 30 5.94 -4.84 12.21
N PRO A 31 4.94 -4.61 11.34
CA PRO A 31 4.90 -3.44 10.48
C PRO A 31 4.75 -2.16 11.31
N CYS A 32 5.54 -1.15 10.98
CA CYS A 32 5.49 0.16 11.64
C CYS A 32 4.16 0.90 11.35
N ALA A 33 3.94 2.04 12.00
CA ALA A 33 2.73 2.83 11.80
C ALA A 33 2.54 3.30 10.35
N VAL A 34 3.63 3.67 9.65
CA VAL A 34 3.60 4.10 8.25
C VAL A 34 3.25 2.92 7.34
N ALA A 35 3.87 1.76 7.53
CA ALA A 35 3.51 0.53 6.85
C ALA A 35 2.03 0.19 6.99
N LYS A 36 1.49 0.27 8.21
CA LYS A 36 0.06 0.06 8.48
C LYS A 36 -0.82 1.09 7.77
N HIS A 37 -0.36 2.34 7.68
CA HIS A 37 -1.08 3.38 6.96
C HIS A 37 -1.10 3.11 5.45
N LEU A 38 0.05 2.82 4.84
CA LEU A 38 0.16 2.49 3.41
C LEU A 38 -0.67 1.27 3.04
N LEU A 39 -0.66 0.23 3.88
CA LEU A 39 -1.49 -0.95 3.68
C LEU A 39 -2.98 -0.63 3.72
N ARG A 40 -3.42 0.32 4.57
CA ARG A 40 -4.81 0.79 4.56
C ARG A 40 -5.15 1.54 3.28
N LEU A 41 -4.27 2.39 2.77
CA LEU A 41 -4.49 3.09 1.50
C LEU A 41 -4.63 2.11 0.33
N TYR A 42 -3.75 1.12 0.23
CA TYR A 42 -3.83 0.06 -0.78
C TYR A 42 -5.15 -0.73 -0.69
N ASN A 43 -5.54 -1.16 0.51
CA ASN A 43 -6.80 -1.88 0.70
C ASN A 43 -8.03 -1.05 0.35
N ASN A 44 -8.01 0.24 0.64
CA ASN A 44 -9.09 1.16 0.28
C ASN A 44 -9.16 1.33 -1.24
N ALA A 45 -8.03 1.58 -1.90
CA ALA A 45 -7.97 1.67 -3.36
C ALA A 45 -8.50 0.40 -4.03
N ARG A 46 -8.15 -0.78 -3.50
CA ARG A 46 -8.62 -2.08 -3.99
C ARG A 46 -10.11 -2.32 -3.79
N ARG A 47 -10.69 -1.82 -2.70
CA ARG A 47 -12.14 -1.91 -2.47
C ARG A 47 -12.94 -1.00 -3.39
N SER A 48 -12.37 0.16 -3.71
CA SER A 48 -13.03 1.13 -4.56
C SER A 48 -12.94 0.75 -6.04
N ALA A 49 -11.90 0.02 -6.45
CA ALA A 49 -11.79 -0.52 -7.81
C ALA A 49 -13.06 -1.32 -8.17
N PRO A 50 -13.67 -1.07 -9.34
CA PRO A 50 -14.85 -1.80 -9.75
C PRO A 50 -14.51 -3.29 -9.79
N ARG A 51 -15.31 -4.11 -9.11
CA ARG A 51 -15.28 -5.55 -9.32
C ARG A 51 -15.76 -5.77 -10.74
N THR A 52 -14.84 -6.03 -11.66
CA THR A 52 -15.18 -6.68 -12.93
C THR A 52 -15.60 -8.10 -12.56
N ASP A 53 -16.91 -8.28 -12.34
CA ASP A 53 -17.58 -9.60 -12.37
C ASP A 53 -17.82 -9.97 -13.84
#